data_AF-A0A167SSI8-F1
#
_entry.id   AF-A0A167SSI8-F1
#
_cell.length_a   1.000
_cell.length_b   1.000
_cell.length_c   1.000
_cell.angle_alpha   90.00
_cell.angle_beta   90.00
_cell.angle_gamma   90.00
#
_symmetry.space_group_name_H-M   'P 1'
#
loop_
_entity.id
_entity.type
_entity.pdbx_description
1 polymer ?
#
loop_
_entity_poly.entity_id
_entity_poly.type
_entity_poly.pdbx_seq_one_letter_code
_entity_poly.pdbx_strand_id
1 'polypeptide(L)'
;ECVTCRERDDWWRQYESTVDEILLKSNMHVCQRGRCFSGDGSCKARFPRDVYSSTMLDPETGALNMKKGESNMNTFSYIMSFLLRCNHNVTSLLSGTALKAVVAYVTEYVTKTGLKTYQIFDVIKSVFDRNDAMHGGTFDRQENAR
;
A
#
# COMPACT_ATOMS: atom_id res chain seq x y z
N GLU A 1 37.35 -21.79 -15.92
CA GLU A 1 36.19 -20.91 -15.64
C GLU A 1 36.24 -20.48 -14.18
N CYS A 2 35.85 -19.25 -13.85
CA CYS A 2 35.91 -18.73 -12.49
C CYS A 2 34.65 -19.12 -11.70
N VAL A 3 34.82 -19.84 -10.58
CA VAL A 3 33.70 -20.33 -9.74
C VAL A 3 32.90 -19.17 -9.14
N THR A 4 33.58 -18.16 -8.60
CA THR A 4 32.90 -16.99 -7.99
C THR A 4 32.13 -16.16 -9.02
N CYS A 5 32.59 -16.09 -10.27
CA CYS A 5 31.82 -15.46 -11.34
C CYS A 5 30.54 -16.24 -11.63
N ARG A 6 30.60 -17.57 -11.64
CA ARG A 6 29.43 -18.43 -11.84
C ARG A 6 28.39 -18.26 -10.73
N GLU A 7 28.84 -18.29 -9.47
CA GLU A 7 27.96 -18.09 -8.30
C GLU A 7 27.27 -16.72 -8.32
N ARG A 8 28.00 -15.66 -8.67
CA ARG A 8 27.44 -14.32 -8.82
C ARG A 8 26.38 -14.28 -9.91
N ASP A 9 26.66 -14.87 -11.07
CA ASP A 9 25.73 -14.86 -12.20
C ASP A 9 24.49 -15.70 -11.89
N ASP A 10 24.65 -16.84 -11.19
CA ASP A 10 23.54 -17.65 -10.70
C ASP A 10 22.68 -16.89 -9.68
N TRP A 11 23.31 -16.13 -8.77
CA TRP A 11 22.59 -15.27 -7.83
C TRP A 11 21.76 -14.21 -8.55
N TRP A 12 22.30 -13.54 -9.57
CA TRP A 12 21.54 -12.55 -10.35
C TRP A 12 20.33 -13.16 -11.05
N ARG A 13 20.46 -14.37 -11.63
CA ARG A 13 19.32 -15.08 -12.22
C ARG A 13 18.25 -15.43 -11.17
N GLN A 14 18.68 -15.87 -9.99
CA GLN A 14 17.77 -16.15 -8.88
C GLN A 14 17.07 -14.88 -8.38
N TYR A 15 17.79 -13.77 -8.30
CA TYR A 15 17.24 -12.47 -7.94
C TYR A 15 16.15 -12.04 -8.92
N GLU A 16 16.42 -12.06 -10.22
CA GLU A 16 15.44 -11.70 -11.26
C GLU A 16 14.20 -12.58 -11.18
N SER A 17 14.37 -13.91 -11.14
CA SER A 17 13.25 -14.86 -11.00
C SER A 17 12.44 -14.63 -9.72
N THR A 18 13.11 -14.32 -8.60
CA THR A 18 12.43 -14.04 -7.33
C THR A 18 11.60 -12.77 -7.42
N VAL A 19 12.14 -11.72 -8.03
CA VAL A 19 11.42 -10.46 -8.22
C VAL A 19 10.21 -10.66 -9.12
N ASP A 20 10.35 -11.36 -10.24
CA ASP A 20 9.24 -11.63 -11.15
C ASP A 20 8.10 -12.38 -10.45
N GLU A 21 8.42 -13.41 -9.66
CA GLU A 21 7.41 -14.09 -8.86
C GLU A 21 6.68 -13.17 -7.88
N ILE A 22 7.42 -12.31 -7.17
CA ILE A 22 6.84 -11.35 -6.22
C ILE A 22 5.94 -10.36 -6.96
N LEU A 23 6.37 -9.86 -8.12
CA LEU A 23 5.61 -8.89 -8.91
C LEU A 23 4.30 -9.50 -9.42
N LEU A 24 4.36 -10.71 -9.96
CA LEU A 24 3.18 -11.43 -10.45
C LEU A 24 2.18 -11.73 -9.33
N LYS A 25 2.66 -12.11 -8.14
CA LYS A 25 1.80 -12.45 -6.99
C LYS A 25 1.23 -11.23 -6.27
N SER A 26 2.02 -10.16 -6.13
CA SER A 26 1.71 -9.06 -5.20
C SER A 26 1.50 -7.70 -5.85
N ASN A 27 1.97 -7.47 -7.09
CA ASN A 27 1.86 -6.18 -7.78
C ASN A 27 0.90 -6.16 -8.96
N MET A 28 0.34 -7.32 -9.31
CA MET A 28 -0.64 -7.45 -10.38
C MET A 28 -2.05 -7.10 -9.91
N HIS A 29 -2.69 -6.17 -10.61
CA HIS A 29 -4.09 -5.85 -10.39
C HIS A 29 -5.00 -6.76 -11.21
N VAL A 30 -6.01 -7.33 -10.56
CA VAL A 30 -7.10 -8.03 -11.21
C VAL A 30 -8.41 -7.34 -10.81
N CYS A 31 -9.02 -6.65 -11.79
CA CYS A 31 -10.30 -6.02 -11.59
C CYS A 31 -11.36 -7.07 -11.26
N GLN A 32 -12.13 -6.86 -10.18
CA GLN A 32 -13.25 -7.72 -9.81
C GLN A 32 -14.50 -6.89 -9.48
N ARG A 33 -15.65 -7.36 -9.99
CA ARG A 33 -16.97 -6.77 -9.73
C ARG A 33 -17.23 -6.71 -8.22
N GLY A 34 -17.69 -5.56 -7.73
CA GLY A 34 -17.96 -5.34 -6.31
C GLY A 34 -16.76 -4.94 -5.44
N ARG A 35 -15.52 -5.02 -5.95
CA ARG A 35 -14.32 -4.55 -5.20
C ARG A 35 -13.81 -3.21 -5.68
N CYS A 36 -13.34 -3.16 -6.93
CA CYS A 36 -12.63 -2.01 -7.47
C CYS A 36 -13.45 -1.19 -8.46
N PHE A 37 -14.55 -1.71 -9.01
CA PHE A 37 -15.38 -0.95 -9.93
C PHE A 37 -16.16 0.14 -9.20
N SER A 38 -16.08 1.35 -9.72
CA SER A 38 -16.94 2.48 -9.41
C SER A 38 -18.29 2.32 -10.12
N GLY A 39 -19.28 3.12 -9.72
CA GLY A 39 -20.63 3.09 -10.31
C GLY A 39 -20.66 3.48 -11.79
N ASP A 40 -19.65 4.20 -12.26
CA ASP A 40 -19.42 4.58 -13.67
C ASP A 40 -18.68 3.50 -14.48
N GLY A 41 -18.35 2.36 -13.87
CA GLY A 41 -17.59 1.29 -14.52
C GLY A 41 -16.08 1.51 -14.55
N SER A 42 -15.56 2.62 -14.01
CA SER A 42 -14.12 2.85 -13.89
C SER A 42 -13.51 2.07 -12.72
N CYS A 43 -12.21 1.74 -12.79
CA CYS A 43 -11.52 1.15 -11.65
C CYS A 43 -11.12 2.25 -10.65
N LYS A 44 -11.57 2.16 -9.40
CA LYS A 44 -11.19 3.05 -8.27
C LYS A 44 -9.68 3.13 -8.05
N ALA A 45 -8.97 2.03 -8.35
CA ALA A 45 -7.52 1.97 -8.28
C ALA A 45 -6.80 2.54 -9.53
N ARG A 46 -7.56 3.09 -10.49
CA ARG A 46 -7.08 3.75 -11.72
C ARG A 46 -6.29 2.82 -12.64
N PHE A 47 -6.78 1.60 -12.80
CA PHE A 47 -6.32 0.66 -13.83
C PHE A 47 -7.25 0.70 -15.05
N PRO A 48 -6.72 0.48 -16.28
CA PRO A 48 -5.31 0.23 -16.61
C PRO A 48 -4.44 1.49 -16.48
N ARG A 49 -3.16 1.31 -16.12
CA ARG A 49 -2.17 2.40 -16.07
C ARG A 49 -1.45 2.56 -17.41
N ASP A 50 -0.84 3.72 -17.59
CA ASP A 50 0.03 3.99 -18.73
C ASP A 50 1.21 3.01 -18.81
N VAL A 51 1.64 2.78 -20.04
CA VAL A 51 2.74 1.90 -20.44
C VAL A 51 3.71 2.67 -21.31
N TYR A 52 4.99 2.39 -21.13
CA TYR A 52 6.08 3.06 -21.85
C TYR A 52 7.03 2.00 -22.40
N SER A 53 7.32 2.05 -23.70
CA SER A 53 8.23 1.11 -24.36
C SER A 53 9.70 1.31 -23.96
N SER A 54 10.05 2.53 -23.53
CA SER A 54 11.38 2.93 -23.08
C SER A 54 11.29 3.92 -21.92
N THR A 55 12.33 3.96 -21.09
CA THR A 55 12.44 4.98 -20.03
C THR A 55 12.70 6.35 -20.67
N MET A 56 11.91 7.36 -20.29
CA MET A 56 11.98 8.71 -20.85
C MET A 56 11.75 9.77 -19.78
N LEU A 57 12.34 10.95 -19.98
CA LEU A 57 12.04 12.13 -19.18
C LEU A 57 10.84 12.84 -19.80
N ASP A 58 9.84 13.13 -18.99
CA ASP A 58 8.72 14.00 -19.38
C ASP A 58 9.22 15.44 -19.52
N PRO A 59 9.13 16.05 -20.71
CA PRO A 59 9.61 17.42 -20.94
C PRO A 59 8.85 18.49 -20.15
N GLU A 60 7.57 18.27 -19.83
CA GLU A 60 6.73 19.26 -19.15
C GLU A 60 6.90 19.19 -17.64
N THR A 61 6.89 17.98 -17.09
CA THR A 61 6.93 17.78 -15.64
C THR A 61 8.33 17.53 -15.09
N GLY A 62 9.28 17.19 -15.98
CA GLY A 62 10.60 16.72 -15.61
C GLY A 62 10.59 15.34 -14.93
N ALA A 63 9.46 14.63 -14.91
CA ALA A 63 9.37 13.32 -14.26
C ALA A 63 10.03 12.22 -15.10
N LEU A 64 10.65 11.24 -14.43
CA LEU A 64 11.19 10.07 -15.11
C LEU A 64 10.08 9.00 -15.24
N ASN A 65 9.67 8.75 -16.48
CA ASN A 65 8.75 7.67 -16.83
C ASN A 65 9.55 6.42 -17.17
N MET A 66 9.45 5.38 -16.34
CA MET A 66 10.20 4.14 -16.54
C MET A 66 9.54 3.25 -17.58
N LYS A 67 10.35 2.50 -18.34
CA LYS A 67 9.86 1.44 -19.22
C LYS A 67 8.94 0.49 -18.44
N LYS A 68 7.74 0.27 -18.94
CA LYS A 68 6.71 -0.58 -18.34
C LYS A 68 5.74 -1.07 -19.42
N GLY A 69 5.65 -2.39 -19.62
CA GLY A 69 4.74 -2.99 -20.59
C GLY A 69 3.40 -3.43 -20.01
N GLU A 70 3.34 -3.69 -18.71
CA GLU A 70 2.15 -4.26 -18.05
C GLU A 70 1.23 -3.16 -17.51
N SER A 71 0.10 -2.91 -18.17
CA SER A 71 -0.83 -1.84 -17.79
C SER A 71 -1.54 -2.11 -16.45
N ASN A 72 -1.77 -3.37 -16.11
CA ASN A 72 -2.40 -3.78 -14.86
C ASN A 72 -1.42 -3.90 -13.68
N MET A 73 -0.13 -3.58 -13.88
CA MET A 73 0.87 -3.58 -12.81
C MET A 73 1.07 -2.16 -12.28
N ASN A 74 1.38 -2.02 -11.00
CA ASN A 74 1.94 -0.77 -10.49
C ASN A 74 3.31 -0.48 -11.12
N THR A 75 3.77 0.76 -11.04
CA THR A 75 5.17 1.08 -11.32
C THR A 75 6.01 0.57 -10.16
N PHE A 76 7.05 -0.21 -10.43
CA PHE A 76 7.80 -0.94 -9.40
C PHE A 76 9.31 -0.65 -9.49
N SER A 77 10.05 -1.10 -8.47
CA SER A 77 11.51 -1.14 -8.47
C SER A 77 11.96 -2.56 -8.13
N TYR A 78 12.88 -3.14 -8.90
CA TYR A 78 13.37 -4.50 -8.65
C TYR A 78 13.91 -4.67 -7.23
N ILE A 79 14.69 -3.68 -6.77
CA ILE A 79 15.32 -3.72 -5.44
C ILE A 79 14.25 -3.65 -4.34
N MET A 80 13.29 -2.72 -4.48
CA MET A 80 12.19 -2.60 -3.51
C MET A 80 11.32 -3.86 -3.49
N SER A 81 11.05 -4.45 -4.65
CA SER A 81 10.31 -5.71 -4.78
C SER A 81 10.99 -6.82 -4.01
N PHE A 82 12.30 -6.98 -4.20
CA PHE A 82 13.08 -8.03 -3.55
C PHE A 82 13.17 -7.87 -2.03
N LEU A 83 13.40 -6.63 -1.56
CA LEU A 83 13.58 -6.33 -0.14
C LEU A 83 12.26 -6.32 0.63
N LEU A 84 11.23 -5.66 0.10
CA LEU A 84 9.96 -5.47 0.81
C LEU A 84 8.96 -6.62 0.59
N ARG A 85 9.11 -7.36 -0.52
CA ARG A 85 8.28 -8.52 -0.89
C ARG A 85 6.76 -8.26 -0.84
N CYS A 86 6.35 -7.03 -1.12
CA CYS A 86 4.96 -6.59 -1.01
C CYS A 86 4.51 -5.73 -2.20
N ASN A 87 3.22 -5.37 -2.20
CA ASN A 87 2.67 -4.41 -3.15
C ASN A 87 3.32 -3.04 -2.92
N HIS A 88 3.86 -2.44 -3.97
CA HIS A 88 4.43 -1.09 -3.91
C HIS A 88 4.12 -0.36 -5.21
N ASN A 89 4.20 0.97 -5.16
CA ASN A 89 4.00 1.83 -6.31
C ASN A 89 5.02 2.97 -6.24
N VAL A 90 5.97 2.97 -7.16
CA VAL A 90 7.08 3.93 -7.22
C VAL A 90 6.75 5.02 -8.23
N THR A 91 6.86 6.27 -7.80
CA THR A 91 6.63 7.44 -8.64
C THR A 91 7.81 8.39 -8.53
N SER A 92 8.29 8.90 -9.67
CA SER A 92 9.30 9.95 -9.72
C SER A 92 8.67 11.30 -9.37
N LEU A 93 9.15 11.96 -8.32
CA LEU A 93 8.68 13.28 -7.89
C LEU A 93 9.82 14.30 -8.06
N LEU A 94 9.99 14.80 -9.28
CA LEU A 94 11.06 15.76 -9.61
C LEU A 94 10.60 17.22 -9.55
N SER A 95 9.28 17.47 -9.44
CA SER A 95 8.74 18.82 -9.24
C SER A 95 8.60 19.16 -7.75
N GLY A 96 9.10 20.34 -7.36
CA GLY A 96 8.97 20.84 -5.98
C GLY A 96 7.52 20.98 -5.51
N THR A 97 6.59 21.28 -6.43
CA THR A 97 5.15 21.34 -6.13
C THR A 97 4.58 19.95 -5.86
N ALA A 98 4.95 18.96 -6.67
CA ALA A 98 4.53 17.58 -6.48
C ALA A 98 5.06 17.02 -5.15
N LEU A 99 6.32 17.31 -4.83
CA LEU A 99 6.91 16.90 -3.56
C LEU A 99 6.20 17.54 -2.36
N LYS A 100 5.94 18.85 -2.40
CA LYS A 100 5.18 19.55 -1.35
C LYS A 100 3.78 18.95 -1.16
N ALA A 101 3.07 18.66 -2.25
CA ALA A 101 1.75 18.07 -2.20
C ALA A 101 1.78 16.67 -1.56
N VAL A 102 2.75 15.83 -1.92
CA VAL A 102 2.91 14.49 -1.34
C VAL A 102 3.30 14.56 0.13
N VAL A 103 4.23 15.43 0.51
CA VAL A 103 4.61 15.60 1.92
C VAL A 103 3.42 16.08 2.74
N ALA A 104 2.66 17.07 2.25
CA ALA A 104 1.47 17.55 2.93
C ALA A 104 0.42 16.44 3.09
N TYR A 105 0.16 15.67 2.03
CA TYR A 105 -0.78 14.55 2.04
C TYR A 105 -0.38 13.44 3.02
N VAL A 106 0.88 13.01 2.98
CA VAL A 106 1.39 11.98 3.91
C VAL A 106 1.34 12.49 5.34
N THR A 107 1.72 13.76 5.56
CA THR A 107 1.63 14.39 6.88
C THR A 107 0.18 14.37 7.36
N GLU A 108 -0.78 14.88 6.58
CA GLU A 108 -2.20 14.86 6.93
C GLU A 108 -2.68 13.45 7.28
N TYR A 109 -2.26 12.44 6.51
CA TYR A 109 -2.62 11.05 6.74
C TYR A 109 -2.06 10.51 8.06
N VAL A 110 -0.78 10.75 8.34
CA VAL A 110 -0.09 10.28 9.55
C VAL A 110 -0.55 11.05 10.79
N THR A 111 -0.77 12.35 10.65
CA THR A 111 -1.24 13.23 11.74
C THR A 111 -2.75 13.18 11.92
N LYS A 112 -3.47 12.45 11.07
CA LYS A 112 -4.91 12.24 11.24
C LYS A 112 -5.10 11.64 12.62
N THR A 113 -5.71 12.42 13.51
CA THR A 113 -5.98 11.96 14.87
C THR A 113 -6.72 10.63 14.78
N GLY A 114 -6.27 9.65 15.56
CA GLY A 114 -6.87 8.32 15.60
C GLY A 114 -8.33 8.37 16.06
N LEU A 115 -8.89 7.20 16.41
CA LEU A 115 -10.22 7.12 17.05
C LEU A 115 -10.33 8.19 18.13
N LYS A 116 -11.38 9.01 18.05
CA LYS A 116 -11.61 10.07 19.03
C LYS A 116 -11.72 9.43 20.40
N THR A 117 -11.20 10.08 21.44
CA THR A 117 -11.12 9.49 22.79
C THR A 117 -12.46 8.93 23.29
N TYR A 118 -13.59 9.57 22.96
CA TYR A 118 -14.92 9.05 23.31
C TYR A 118 -15.22 7.69 22.64
N GLN A 119 -14.74 7.44 21.42
CA GLN A 119 -14.92 6.16 20.73
C GLN A 119 -14.14 5.05 21.44
N ILE A 120 -12.97 5.39 22.00
CA ILE A 120 -12.20 4.46 22.84
C ILE A 120 -12.97 4.15 24.12
N PHE A 121 -13.51 5.18 24.78
CA PHE A 121 -14.35 4.99 25.97
C PHE A 121 -15.63 4.19 25.69
N ASP A 122 -16.29 4.41 24.55
CA ASP A 122 -17.46 3.62 24.13
C ASP A 122 -17.11 2.15 23.92
N VAL A 123 -15.96 1.86 23.28
CA VAL A 123 -15.49 0.47 23.12
C VAL A 123 -15.22 -0.15 24.49
N ILE A 124 -14.50 0.55 25.39
CA ILE A 124 -14.23 0.07 26.75
C ILE A 124 -15.55 -0.23 27.47
N LYS A 125 -16.49 0.73 27.46
CA LYS A 125 -17.81 0.56 28.07
C LYS A 125 -18.54 -0.64 27.48
N SER A 126 -18.56 -0.81 26.16
CA SER A 126 -19.23 -1.95 25.51
C SER A 126 -18.65 -3.30 25.92
N VAL A 127 -17.34 -3.37 26.18
CA VAL A 127 -16.68 -4.59 26.66
C VAL A 127 -17.06 -4.87 28.11
N PHE A 128 -17.10 -3.85 28.98
CA PHE A 128 -17.57 -3.99 30.36
C PHE A 128 -19.05 -4.38 30.43
N ASP A 129 -19.92 -3.70 29.68
CA ASP A 129 -21.36 -4.02 29.62
C ASP A 129 -21.58 -5.46 29.13
N ARG A 130 -20.81 -5.92 28.13
CA ARG A 130 -20.87 -7.30 27.64
C ARG A 130 -20.34 -8.31 28.65
N ASN A 131 -19.26 -7.98 29.36
CA ASN A 131 -18.70 -8.84 30.40
C ASN A 131 -19.62 -8.91 31.62
N ASP A 132 -20.24 -7.80 32.04
CA ASP A 132 -21.25 -7.79 33.11
C ASP A 132 -22.49 -8.60 32.70
N ALA A 133 -22.92 -8.51 31.44
CA ALA A 133 -24.00 -9.36 30.91
C ALA A 133 -23.63 -10.85 30.86
N MET A 134 -22.36 -11.21 30.60
CA MET A 134 -21.87 -12.59 30.69
C MET A 134 -21.60 -13.06 32.13
N HIS A 135 -21.28 -12.13 33.04
CA HIS A 135 -21.05 -12.36 34.47
C HIS A 135 -22.30 -12.11 35.32
N GLY A 136 -23.49 -12.18 34.72
CA GLY A 136 -24.80 -12.04 35.36
C GLY A 136 -25.17 -13.11 36.39
N GLY A 137 -24.24 -13.46 37.29
CA GLY A 137 -24.50 -13.78 38.68
C GLY A 137 -23.99 -12.63 39.56
N THR A 138 -24.91 -11.72 39.91
CA THR A 138 -24.94 -10.80 41.07
C THR A 138 -23.67 -10.04 41.45
N PHE A 139 -23.71 -8.70 41.40
CA PHE A 139 -23.48 -7.83 42.57
C PHE A 139 -24.06 -6.43 42.31
N ASP A 140 -24.87 -5.97 43.27
CA ASP A 140 -25.47 -4.63 43.34
C ASP A 140 -24.43 -3.52 43.12
N ARG A 141 -24.67 -2.63 42.16
CA ARG A 141 -23.96 -1.36 42.00
C ARG A 141 -24.97 -0.22 42.02
N GLN A 142 -25.23 0.31 43.21
CA GLN A 142 -25.54 1.72 43.37
C GLN A 142 -24.36 2.39 44.05
N GLU A 143 -23.52 3.08 43.27
CA GLU A 143 -22.76 4.20 43.81
C GLU A 143 -22.92 5.41 42.89
N ASN A 144 -23.60 6.41 43.43
CA ASN A 144 -23.76 7.73 42.87
C ASN A 144 -22.39 8.42 42.80
N ALA A 145 -21.98 8.88 41.62
CA ALA A 145 -20.94 9.89 41.49
C ALA A 145 -21.51 11.12 40.78
N ARG A 146 -21.45 12.25 41.48
CA ARG A 146 -21.74 13.60 41.00
C ARG A 146 -20.72 14.05 39.96
#